data_AF-A0A964MF34-F1
#
_entry.id   AF-A0A964MF34-F1
#
_cell.length_a   1.000
_cell.length_b   1.000
_cell.length_c   1.000
_cell.angle_alpha   90.00
_cell.angle_beta   90.00
_cell.angle_gamma   90.00
#
_symmetry.space_group_name_H-M   'P 1'
#
loop_
_entity.id
_entity.type
_entity.pdbx_description
1 polymer ?
#
loop_
_entity_poly.entity_id
_entity_poly.type
_entity_poly.pdbx_seq_one_letter_code
_entity_poly.pdbx_strand_id
1 'polypeptide(L)'
;MAQVKRTSTRRSAPLDRLTIILLVAFVIVAIVAGVLAFNFFRGLVSSWTITPLGGAPVDNGQAAGPGVSSTDSAGGYTLSSAPTAEPWDGNSRVTILLMGLDYRDWESGEVPRTDSMMLLTVDPLSRTAGMLSIPRDMWVNIPGYDYSKINNAYRFGELDKVPGGGPGLAMQTVEEFLGVPIQYYVQIDFDAFVKMIDEIGGVK
;
A
#
# COMPACT_ATOMS: atom_id res chain seq x y z
N MET A 1 -8.20 -69.51 26.77
CA MET A 1 -7.32 -68.32 26.69
C MET A 1 -8.21 -67.08 26.70
N ALA A 2 -7.94 -66.18 27.65
CA ALA A 2 -8.73 -64.99 27.97
C ALA A 2 -8.25 -63.76 27.20
N GLN A 3 -9.14 -62.78 26.97
CA GLN A 3 -8.88 -61.34 27.17
C GLN A 3 -10.22 -60.59 27.12
N VAL A 4 -10.68 -60.06 28.26
CA VAL A 4 -11.84 -59.17 28.37
C VAL A 4 -11.33 -57.73 28.43
N LYS A 5 -11.66 -56.94 27.40
CA LYS A 5 -11.33 -55.52 27.28
C LYS A 5 -12.17 -54.70 28.27
N ARG A 6 -11.54 -54.14 29.31
CA ARG A 6 -12.19 -53.21 30.24
C ARG A 6 -12.20 -51.80 29.65
N THR A 7 -13.37 -51.30 29.28
CA THR A 7 -13.62 -49.90 28.95
C THR A 7 -13.88 -49.12 30.24
N SER A 8 -13.00 -48.16 30.56
CA SER A 8 -13.20 -47.23 31.68
C SER A 8 -14.12 -46.08 31.25
N THR A 9 -15.35 -46.05 31.74
CA THR A 9 -16.24 -44.89 31.64
C THR A 9 -15.84 -43.88 32.74
N ARG A 10 -15.24 -42.75 32.36
CA ARG A 10 -14.98 -41.63 33.28
C ARG A 10 -16.33 -41.04 33.71
N ARG A 11 -16.72 -41.22 34.97
CA ARG A 11 -17.82 -40.47 35.60
C ARG A 11 -17.38 -39.01 35.75
N SER A 12 -18.09 -38.09 35.11
CA SER A 12 -17.99 -36.66 35.42
C SER A 12 -18.54 -36.43 36.82
N ALA A 13 -17.72 -35.90 37.72
CA ALA A 13 -18.16 -35.48 39.04
C ALA A 13 -19.23 -34.38 38.90
N PRO A 14 -20.27 -34.35 39.76
CA PRO A 14 -21.23 -33.26 39.75
C PRO A 14 -20.50 -31.95 40.09
N LEU A 15 -20.60 -30.96 39.20
CA LEU A 15 -20.01 -29.65 39.41
C LEU A 15 -20.66 -28.99 40.64
N ASP A 16 -19.83 -28.53 41.58
CA ASP A 16 -20.30 -27.83 42.77
C ASP A 16 -21.07 -26.56 42.39
N ARG A 17 -22.07 -26.19 43.20
CA ARG A 17 -22.89 -24.99 42.94
C ARG A 17 -22.05 -23.72 42.78
N LEU A 18 -20.93 -23.64 43.50
CA LEU A 18 -19.96 -22.53 43.42
C LEU A 18 -19.22 -22.51 42.08
N THR A 19 -18.84 -23.67 41.54
CA THR A 19 -18.20 -23.81 40.23
C THR A 19 -19.17 -23.46 39.10
N ILE A 20 -20.45 -23.83 39.23
CA ILE A 20 -21.50 -23.46 38.28
C ILE A 20 -21.70 -21.93 38.28
N ILE A 21 -21.75 -21.30 39.45
CA ILE A 21 -21.86 -19.83 39.56
C ILE A 21 -20.66 -19.13 38.92
N LEU A 22 -19.43 -19.63 39.14
CA LEU A 22 -18.22 -19.08 38.52
C LEU A 22 -18.22 -19.23 37.00
N LEU A 23 -18.66 -20.39 36.48
CA LEU A 23 -18.78 -20.60 35.03
C LEU A 23 -19.80 -19.66 34.40
N VAL A 24 -20.97 -19.49 35.04
CA VAL A 24 -22.00 -18.57 34.57
C VAL A 24 -21.49 -17.13 34.59
N ALA A 25 -20.80 -16.70 35.65
CA ALA A 25 -20.20 -15.38 35.73
C ALA A 25 -19.14 -15.16 34.62
N PHE A 26 -18.29 -16.15 34.34
CA PHE A 26 -17.31 -16.08 33.26
C PHE A 26 -17.97 -15.94 31.88
N VAL A 27 -19.04 -16.70 31.61
CA VAL A 27 -19.80 -16.60 30.36
C VAL A 27 -20.45 -15.22 30.22
N ILE A 28 -21.02 -14.67 31.29
CA ILE A 28 -21.62 -13.32 31.27
C ILE A 28 -20.56 -12.27 30.96
N VAL A 29 -19.38 -12.34 31.61
CA VAL A 29 -18.28 -11.40 31.34
C VAL A 29 -17.79 -11.49 29.89
N ALA A 30 -17.68 -12.71 29.34
CA ALA A 30 -17.29 -12.92 27.95
C ALA A 30 -18.30 -12.32 26.96
N ILE A 31 -19.61 -12.46 27.23
CA ILE A 31 -20.66 -11.86 26.40
C ILE A 31 -20.60 -10.34 26.47
N VAL A 32 -20.45 -9.76 27.66
CA VAL A 32 -20.35 -8.29 27.83
C VAL A 32 -19.11 -7.75 27.12
N ALA A 33 -17.96 -8.40 27.25
CA ALA A 33 -16.74 -8.03 26.53
C ALA A 33 -16.91 -8.12 25.01
N GLY A 34 -17.60 -9.17 24.52
CA GLY A 34 -17.93 -9.32 23.10
C GLY A 34 -18.84 -8.21 22.57
N VAL A 35 -19.86 -7.81 23.33
CA VAL A 35 -20.77 -6.71 22.97
C VAL A 35 -20.03 -5.36 22.96
N LEU A 36 -19.17 -5.11 23.96
CA LEU A 36 -18.34 -3.91 24.01
C LEU A 36 -17.36 -3.84 22.83
N ALA A 37 -16.69 -4.94 22.52
CA ALA A 37 -15.79 -5.06 21.37
C ALA A 37 -16.56 -4.85 20.05
N PHE A 38 -17.74 -5.45 19.90
CA PHE A 38 -18.56 -5.29 18.70
C PHE A 38 -19.04 -3.84 18.52
N ASN A 39 -19.46 -3.16 19.59
CA ASN A 39 -19.85 -1.75 19.51
C ASN A 39 -18.67 -0.83 19.16
N PHE A 40 -17.47 -1.11 19.71
CA PHE A 40 -16.25 -0.38 19.38
C PHE A 40 -15.81 -0.63 17.93
N PHE A 41 -15.79 -1.89 17.48
CA PHE A 41 -15.41 -2.27 16.12
C PHE A 41 -16.42 -1.75 15.09
N ARG A 42 -17.72 -1.76 15.41
CA ARG A 42 -18.77 -1.15 14.58
C ARG A 42 -18.55 0.35 14.44
N GLY A 43 -18.15 1.05 15.51
CA GLY A 43 -17.80 2.49 15.47
C GLY A 43 -16.58 2.79 14.59
N LEU A 44 -15.54 1.94 14.69
CA LEU A 44 -14.35 2.02 13.85
C LEU A 44 -14.71 1.76 12.37
N VAL A 45 -15.48 0.72 12.07
CA VAL A 45 -15.90 0.40 10.69
C VAL A 45 -16.88 1.45 10.13
N SER A 46 -17.74 2.07 10.95
CA SER A 46 -18.63 3.14 10.50
C SER A 46 -17.95 4.49 10.26
N SER A 47 -16.73 4.68 10.77
CA SER A 47 -15.93 5.89 10.52
C SER A 47 -14.90 5.71 9.39
N TRP A 48 -14.72 4.47 8.91
CA TRP A 48 -13.91 4.18 7.74
C TRP A 48 -14.76 4.23 6.47
N THR A 49 -15.01 5.45 5.97
CA THR A 49 -15.49 5.68 4.60
C THR A 49 -14.39 6.36 3.80
N ILE A 50 -13.31 5.65 3.50
CA ILE A 50 -12.38 6.03 2.44
C ILE A 50 -12.56 5.03 1.30
N THR A 51 -13.63 5.26 0.53
CA THR A 51 -13.70 5.01 -0.91
C THR A 51 -14.95 5.73 -1.43
N PRO A 52 -14.86 6.95 -1.97
CA PRO A 52 -15.78 7.35 -3.02
C PRO A 52 -15.30 6.64 -4.30
N LEU A 53 -15.85 5.47 -4.57
CA LEU A 53 -15.83 4.93 -5.93
C LEU A 53 -16.66 5.90 -6.77
N GLY A 54 -16.01 6.63 -7.68
CA GLY A 54 -16.66 7.50 -8.65
C GLY A 54 -17.47 6.68 -9.66
N GLY A 55 -18.69 6.30 -9.28
CA GLY A 55 -19.73 5.78 -10.15
C GLY A 55 -20.98 6.63 -9.94
N ALA A 56 -21.56 7.12 -11.04
CA ALA A 56 -22.58 8.17 -11.09
C ALA A 56 -23.75 7.99 -10.08
N PRO A 57 -24.20 9.07 -9.41
CA PRO A 57 -25.51 9.07 -8.77
C PRO A 57 -26.59 8.98 -9.85
N VAL A 58 -27.40 7.92 -9.81
CA VAL A 58 -28.71 7.93 -10.45
C VAL A 58 -29.63 8.83 -9.62
N ASP A 59 -29.83 10.06 -10.08
CA ASP A 59 -30.74 11.00 -9.42
C ASP A 59 -32.19 10.65 -9.80
N ASN A 60 -32.97 10.23 -8.80
CA ASN A 60 -34.38 9.92 -8.93
C ASN A 60 -35.19 11.23 -8.90
N GLY A 61 -35.46 11.76 -10.08
CA GLY A 61 -36.69 12.48 -10.42
C GLY A 61 -36.90 13.88 -9.84
N GLN A 62 -36.71 14.91 -10.68
CA GLN A 62 -37.73 15.92 -10.98
C GLN A 62 -37.32 16.71 -12.25
N ALA A 63 -38.21 16.77 -13.24
CA ALA A 63 -38.02 17.48 -14.49
C ALA A 63 -38.19 19.00 -14.36
N ALA A 64 -37.38 19.81 -15.07
CA ALA A 64 -37.76 21.11 -15.63
C ALA A 64 -36.70 21.69 -16.61
N GLY A 65 -37.04 21.75 -17.90
CA GLY A 65 -36.77 22.88 -18.83
C GLY A 65 -35.34 23.21 -19.33
N PRO A 66 -35.15 23.54 -20.63
CA PRO A 66 -33.84 23.78 -21.22
C PRO A 66 -33.39 25.25 -21.08
N GLY A 67 -32.19 25.46 -20.54
CA GLY A 67 -31.51 26.76 -20.49
C GLY A 67 -30.05 26.59 -20.85
N VAL A 68 -29.70 27.01 -22.07
CA VAL A 68 -28.32 27.09 -22.56
C VAL A 68 -27.60 28.22 -21.82
N SER A 69 -26.41 27.94 -21.29
CA SER A 69 -25.36 28.95 -21.07
C SER A 69 -24.01 28.29 -21.29
N SER A 70 -23.34 28.79 -22.32
CA SER A 70 -22.03 28.45 -22.85
C SER A 70 -20.91 28.59 -21.83
N THR A 71 -19.94 27.66 -21.83
CA THR A 71 -18.54 27.95 -21.49
C THR A 71 -17.65 26.88 -22.14
N ASP A 72 -16.57 27.34 -22.77
CA ASP A 72 -15.57 26.61 -23.53
C ASP A 72 -15.16 25.26 -22.93
N SER A 73 -15.22 24.21 -23.76
CA SER A 73 -14.63 22.91 -23.49
C SER A 73 -13.11 22.95 -23.65
N ALA A 74 -12.43 23.61 -22.72
CA ALA A 74 -11.08 23.21 -22.34
C ALA A 74 -11.26 22.00 -21.41
N GLY A 75 -10.98 20.80 -21.92
CA GLY A 75 -10.97 19.56 -21.12
C GLY A 75 -9.91 19.65 -20.03
N GLY A 76 -10.28 20.24 -18.89
CA GLY A 76 -9.45 20.32 -17.70
C GLY A 76 -9.40 18.95 -17.04
N TYR A 77 -8.25 18.29 -17.13
CA TYR A 77 -7.89 17.23 -16.20
C TYR A 77 -7.93 17.83 -14.80
N THR A 78 -8.91 17.43 -13.98
CA THR A 78 -8.90 17.74 -12.55
C THR A 78 -7.72 17.02 -11.94
N LEU A 79 -6.65 17.78 -11.69
CA LEU A 79 -5.45 17.35 -11.00
C LEU A 79 -5.86 16.89 -9.59
N SER A 80 -6.08 15.59 -9.43
CA SER A 80 -6.11 14.96 -8.12
C SER A 80 -4.76 15.26 -7.48
N SER A 81 -4.79 16.04 -6.40
CA SER A 81 -3.63 16.41 -5.63
C SER A 81 -2.69 15.22 -5.48
N ALA A 82 -1.44 15.35 -5.91
CA ALA A 82 -0.41 14.39 -5.56
C ALA A 82 -0.46 14.18 -4.04
N PRO A 83 -0.34 12.94 -3.53
CA PRO A 83 -0.39 12.69 -2.10
C PRO A 83 0.66 13.57 -1.42
N THR A 84 0.20 14.48 -0.55
CA THR A 84 1.09 15.24 0.32
C THR A 84 1.90 14.24 1.13
N ALA A 85 3.22 14.30 1.04
CA ALA A 85 4.10 13.47 1.83
C ALA A 85 3.84 13.74 3.31
N GLU A 86 3.17 12.81 3.99
CA GLU A 86 2.94 12.90 5.43
C GLU A 86 4.29 12.84 6.16
N PRO A 87 4.54 13.73 7.15
CA PRO A 87 5.75 13.68 7.95
C PRO A 87 5.87 12.33 8.66
N TRP A 88 7.04 11.71 8.57
CA TRP A 88 7.30 10.44 9.23
C TRP A 88 7.24 10.59 10.76
N ASP A 89 6.52 9.67 11.41
CA ASP A 89 6.28 9.65 12.86
C ASP A 89 7.50 9.21 13.71
N GLY A 90 8.61 8.82 13.06
CA GLY A 90 9.85 8.38 13.71
C GLY A 90 9.84 6.93 14.21
N ASN A 91 8.70 6.24 14.11
CA ASN A 91 8.49 4.91 14.69
C ASN A 91 7.97 3.89 13.68
N SER A 92 7.27 4.33 12.64
CA SER A 92 6.79 3.47 11.57
C SER A 92 7.94 2.99 10.67
N ARG A 93 7.78 1.80 10.10
CA ARG A 93 8.69 1.29 9.06
C ARG A 93 8.59 2.18 7.83
N VAL A 94 9.74 2.57 7.29
CA VAL A 94 9.82 3.36 6.06
C VAL A 94 10.40 2.50 4.96
N THR A 95 9.73 2.50 3.81
CA THR A 95 10.14 1.84 2.58
C THR A 95 10.30 2.91 1.50
N ILE A 96 11.49 2.92 0.90
CA ILE A 96 11.94 3.90 -0.08
C ILE A 96 12.31 3.16 -1.36
N LEU A 97 11.77 3.60 -2.50
CA LEU A 97 12.18 3.12 -3.81
C LEU A 97 13.27 4.04 -4.38
N LEU A 98 14.48 3.51 -4.53
CA LEU A 98 15.59 4.19 -5.19
C LEU A 98 15.56 3.83 -6.68
N MET A 99 15.65 4.86 -7.53
CA MET A 99 15.62 4.75 -8.97
C MET A 99 16.85 5.45 -9.55
N GLY A 100 17.69 4.70 -10.26
CA GLY A 100 18.78 5.24 -11.06
C GLY A 100 18.29 5.50 -12.48
N LEU A 101 18.40 6.76 -12.92
CA LEU A 101 18.06 7.20 -14.27
C LEU A 101 19.35 7.44 -15.07
N ASP A 102 19.38 7.01 -16.33
CA ASP A 102 20.40 7.47 -17.27
C ASP A 102 19.96 8.83 -17.85
N TYR A 103 20.57 9.90 -17.34
CA TYR A 103 20.19 11.28 -17.67
C TYR A 103 20.52 11.67 -19.12
N ARG A 104 21.31 10.85 -19.83
CA ARG A 104 21.65 11.05 -21.24
C ARG A 104 20.42 11.02 -22.14
N ASP A 105 19.41 10.24 -21.77
CA ASP A 105 18.14 10.17 -22.49
C ASP A 105 17.41 11.52 -22.42
N TRP A 106 17.45 12.20 -21.26
CA TRP A 106 16.81 13.51 -21.05
C TRP A 106 17.43 14.62 -21.90
N GLU A 107 18.77 14.66 -22.02
CA GLU A 107 19.46 15.64 -22.87
C GLU A 107 19.21 15.42 -24.37
N SER A 108 18.92 14.18 -24.78
CA SER A 108 18.60 13.85 -26.18
C SER A 108 17.13 14.12 -26.56
N GLY A 109 16.30 14.53 -25.59
CA GLY A 109 14.85 14.69 -25.78
C GLY A 109 14.08 13.37 -25.81
N GLU A 110 14.72 12.26 -25.42
CA GLU A 110 14.07 10.98 -25.23
C GLU A 110 13.50 10.86 -23.81
N VAL A 111 12.40 10.10 -23.67
CA VAL A 111 11.82 9.85 -22.35
C VAL A 111 12.70 8.84 -21.61
N PRO A 112 13.26 9.20 -20.44
CA PRO A 112 14.24 8.36 -19.76
C PRO A 112 13.61 7.07 -19.23
N ARG A 113 14.46 6.06 -19.08
CA ARG A 113 14.11 4.77 -18.47
C ARG A 113 14.87 4.58 -17.16
N THR A 114 14.29 3.79 -16.26
CA THR A 114 14.97 3.40 -15.02
C THR A 114 15.85 2.18 -15.28
N ASP A 115 17.16 2.34 -15.15
CA ASP A 115 18.13 1.25 -15.35
C ASP A 115 18.43 0.48 -14.07
N SER A 116 18.25 1.12 -12.90
CA SER A 116 18.44 0.50 -11.60
C SER A 116 17.28 0.82 -10.67
N MET A 117 16.68 -0.20 -10.08
CA MET A 117 15.66 -0.06 -9.04
C MET A 117 16.06 -0.82 -7.80
N MET A 118 15.98 -0.17 -6.65
CA MET A 118 16.37 -0.74 -5.37
C MET A 118 15.39 -0.32 -4.30
N LEU A 119 14.81 -1.29 -3.60
CA LEU A 119 13.94 -1.06 -2.47
C LEU A 119 14.76 -1.05 -1.19
N LEU A 120 14.70 0.04 -0.45
CA LEU A 120 15.29 0.18 0.88
C LEU A 120 14.18 0.19 1.92
N THR A 121 14.25 -0.66 2.93
CA THR A 121 13.34 -0.63 4.07
C THR A 121 14.13 -0.40 5.36
N VAL A 122 13.63 0.48 6.21
CA VAL A 122 14.22 0.81 7.51
C VAL A 122 13.14 0.64 8.56
N ASP A 123 13.44 -0.18 9.57
CA ASP A 123 12.59 -0.40 10.73
C ASP A 123 13.29 0.16 11.97
N PRO A 124 12.85 1.33 12.48
CA PRO A 124 13.47 1.97 13.64
C PRO A 124 13.24 1.19 14.93
N LEU A 125 12.16 0.40 15.03
CA LEU A 125 11.79 -0.34 16.25
C LEU A 125 12.69 -1.56 16.41
N SER A 126 12.87 -2.33 15.34
CA SER A 126 13.78 -3.49 15.34
C SER A 126 15.24 -3.11 15.07
N ARG A 127 15.51 -1.84 14.72
CA ARG A 127 16.83 -1.34 14.29
C ARG A 127 17.42 -2.16 13.14
N THR A 128 16.55 -2.58 12.21
CA THR A 128 16.94 -3.35 11.03
C THR A 128 16.77 -2.51 9.78
N ALA A 129 17.66 -2.72 8.81
CA ALA A 129 17.52 -2.19 7.47
C ALA A 129 17.64 -3.35 6.48
N GLY A 130 16.81 -3.32 5.44
CA GLY A 130 16.80 -4.31 4.37
C GLY A 130 16.90 -3.61 3.03
N MET A 131 17.59 -4.24 2.09
CA MET A 131 17.76 -3.72 0.75
C MET A 131 17.51 -4.83 -0.26
N LEU A 132 16.67 -4.56 -1.26
CA LEU A 132 16.31 -5.49 -2.31
C LEU A 132 16.52 -4.83 -3.66
N SER A 133 17.42 -5.37 -4.47
CA SER A 133 17.56 -4.94 -5.86
C SER A 133 16.47 -5.57 -6.73
N ILE A 134 15.80 -4.75 -7.54
CA ILE A 134 14.75 -5.18 -8.46
C ILE A 134 15.34 -5.17 -9.87
N PRO A 135 15.42 -6.33 -10.56
CA PRO A 135 15.93 -6.37 -11.92
C PRO A 135 15.04 -5.58 -12.89
N ARG A 136 15.63 -4.80 -13.81
CA ARG A 136 14.90 -3.91 -14.73
C ARG A 136 14.00 -4.63 -15.76
N ASP A 137 14.32 -5.90 -16.05
CA ASP A 137 13.64 -6.71 -17.07
C ASP A 137 12.53 -7.61 -16.48
N MET A 138 12.13 -7.38 -15.23
CA MET A 138 11.04 -8.13 -14.59
C MET A 138 9.73 -7.91 -15.34
N TRP A 139 9.03 -9.00 -15.65
CA TRP A 139 7.74 -8.97 -16.33
C TRP A 139 6.63 -8.77 -15.30
N VAL A 140 6.02 -7.60 -15.27
CA VAL A 140 5.06 -7.18 -14.24
C VAL A 140 3.86 -6.50 -14.87
N ASN A 141 2.74 -6.52 -14.14
CA ASN A 141 1.56 -5.73 -14.50
C ASN A 141 1.83 -4.26 -14.18
N ILE A 142 1.69 -3.37 -15.16
CA ILE A 142 1.84 -1.92 -14.93
C ILE A 142 0.44 -1.32 -14.80
N PRO A 143 0.10 -0.62 -13.70
CA PRO A 143 -1.24 -0.10 -13.47
C PRO A 143 -1.69 0.87 -14.56
N GLY A 144 -2.87 0.63 -15.15
CA GLY A 144 -3.37 1.42 -16.29
C GLY A 144 -2.81 1.00 -17.65
N TYR A 145 -1.94 0.00 -17.70
CA TYR A 145 -1.36 -0.60 -18.90
C TYR A 145 -1.48 -2.12 -18.86
N ASP A 146 -0.83 -2.81 -19.79
CA ASP A 146 -0.70 -4.26 -19.80
C ASP A 146 0.64 -4.69 -19.19
N TYR A 147 0.86 -6.00 -19.11
CA TYR A 147 2.12 -6.57 -18.68
C TYR A 147 3.28 -6.11 -19.56
N SER A 148 4.34 -5.64 -18.91
CA SER A 148 5.56 -5.24 -19.58
C SER A 148 6.77 -5.41 -18.67
N LYS A 149 7.95 -5.07 -19.20
CA LYS A 149 9.15 -4.93 -18.38
C LYS A 149 8.96 -3.76 -17.41
N ILE A 150 9.36 -3.96 -16.15
CA ILE A 150 9.17 -2.99 -15.08
C ILE A 150 9.85 -1.64 -15.35
N ASN A 151 10.96 -1.61 -16.11
CA ASN A 151 11.60 -0.36 -16.52
C ASN A 151 10.74 0.54 -17.42
N ASN A 152 9.75 -0.02 -18.11
CA ASN A 152 8.83 0.75 -18.94
C ASN A 152 7.82 1.54 -18.10
N ALA A 153 7.58 1.17 -16.84
CA ALA A 153 6.64 1.88 -15.97
C ALA A 153 7.02 3.37 -15.84
N TYR A 154 8.31 3.68 -15.68
CA TYR A 154 8.76 5.06 -15.66
C TYR A 154 8.46 5.78 -16.97
N ARG A 155 8.85 5.17 -18.10
CA ARG A 155 8.66 5.76 -19.43
C ARG A 155 7.19 6.00 -19.76
N PHE A 156 6.30 5.07 -19.43
CA PHE A 156 4.86 5.22 -19.65
C PHE A 156 4.28 6.34 -18.79
N GLY A 157 4.67 6.41 -17.52
CA GLY A 157 4.18 7.46 -16.62
C GLY A 157 4.59 8.86 -17.09
N GLU A 158 5.79 8.98 -17.65
CA GLU A 158 6.29 10.25 -18.18
C GLU A 158 5.65 10.62 -19.53
N LEU A 159 5.48 9.64 -20.44
CA LEU A 159 4.82 9.86 -21.74
C LEU A 159 3.36 10.29 -21.60
N ASP A 160 2.62 9.59 -20.74
CA ASP A 160 1.18 9.80 -20.60
C ASP A 160 0.84 10.81 -19.50
N LYS A 161 1.86 11.41 -18.87
CA LYS A 161 1.75 12.47 -17.85
C LYS A 161 0.80 12.08 -16.73
N VAL A 162 0.93 10.84 -16.27
CA VAL A 162 0.10 10.32 -15.17
C VAL A 162 0.35 11.12 -13.89
N PRO A 163 -0.62 11.17 -12.97
CA PRO A 163 -0.42 11.80 -11.67
C PRO A 163 0.79 11.18 -10.95
N GLY A 164 1.80 12.00 -10.62
CA GLY A 164 3.08 11.53 -10.06
C GLY A 164 4.17 11.22 -11.08
N GLY A 165 3.91 11.37 -12.39
CA GLY A 165 4.87 11.22 -13.48
C GLY A 165 5.43 9.80 -13.64
N GLY A 166 6.53 9.67 -14.38
CA GLY A 166 7.30 8.42 -14.45
C GLY A 166 7.62 7.79 -13.09
N PRO A 167 8.15 8.53 -12.09
CA PRO A 167 8.51 7.93 -10.80
C PRO A 167 7.30 7.44 -10.00
N GLY A 168 6.16 8.15 -10.09
CA GLY A 168 4.93 7.75 -9.41
C GLY A 168 4.38 6.43 -9.94
N LEU A 169 4.34 6.25 -11.26
CA LEU A 169 3.88 4.99 -11.87
C LEU A 169 4.84 3.83 -11.59
N ALA A 170 6.15 4.09 -11.63
CA ALA A 170 7.15 3.09 -11.27
C ALA A 170 7.00 2.64 -9.80
N MET A 171 6.78 3.59 -8.88
CA MET A 171 6.50 3.28 -7.47
C MET A 171 5.26 2.42 -7.31
N GLN A 172 4.15 2.81 -7.93
CA GLN A 172 2.90 2.04 -7.86
C GLN A 172 3.05 0.63 -8.44
N THR A 173 3.76 0.50 -9.57
CA THR A 173 4.05 -0.80 -10.19
C THR A 173 4.84 -1.71 -9.25
N VAL A 174 5.88 -1.19 -8.59
CA VAL A 174 6.68 -1.96 -7.63
C VAL A 174 5.87 -2.33 -6.39
N GLU A 175 5.05 -1.40 -5.89
CA GLU A 175 4.15 -1.62 -4.75
C GLU A 175 3.14 -2.74 -5.04
N GLU A 176 2.48 -2.72 -6.20
CA GLU A 176 1.54 -3.78 -6.60
C GLU A 176 2.26 -5.11 -6.87
N PHE A 177 3.46 -5.08 -7.46
CA PHE A 177 4.22 -6.29 -7.75
C PHE A 177 4.74 -6.98 -6.48
N LEU A 178 5.26 -6.22 -5.51
CA LEU A 178 5.80 -6.77 -4.27
C LEU A 178 4.74 -6.93 -3.17
N GLY A 179 3.61 -6.24 -3.28
CA GLY A 179 2.57 -6.20 -2.25
C GLY A 179 3.04 -5.51 -0.96
N VAL A 180 4.01 -4.61 -1.05
CA VAL A 180 4.60 -3.88 0.08
C VAL A 180 4.40 -2.39 -0.12
N PRO A 181 3.85 -1.65 0.86
CA PRO A 181 3.61 -0.22 0.71
C PRO A 181 4.92 0.54 0.65
N ILE A 182 5.02 1.47 -0.32
CA ILE A 182 6.19 2.32 -0.53
C ILE A 182 5.80 3.76 -0.20
N GLN A 183 6.51 4.39 0.73
CA GLN A 183 6.16 5.72 1.22
C GLN A 183 6.85 6.82 0.42
N TYR A 184 8.08 6.55 -0.01
CA TYR A 184 8.91 7.54 -0.69
C TYR A 184 9.62 6.92 -1.88
N TYR A 185 9.98 7.76 -2.83
CA TYR A 185 10.89 7.39 -3.90
C TYR A 185 12.00 8.44 -4.02
N VAL A 186 13.17 8.00 -4.48
CA VAL A 186 14.32 8.86 -4.74
C VAL A 186 14.83 8.56 -6.13
N GLN A 187 14.92 9.61 -6.94
CA GLN A 187 15.53 9.54 -8.27
C GLN A 187 16.96 10.04 -8.16
N ILE A 188 17.90 9.24 -8.66
CA ILE A 188 19.32 9.53 -8.62
C ILE A 188 19.84 9.53 -10.05
N ASP A 189 20.51 10.62 -10.41
CA ASP A 189 21.37 10.69 -11.58
C ASP A 189 22.72 10.07 -11.23
N PHE A 190 23.18 9.13 -12.05
CA PHE A 190 24.47 8.45 -11.86
C PHE A 190 25.64 9.44 -11.82
N ASP A 191 25.60 10.51 -12.60
CA ASP A 191 26.68 11.51 -12.62
C ASP A 191 26.73 12.31 -11.30
N ALA A 192 25.56 12.63 -10.73
CA ALA A 192 25.45 13.27 -9.43
C ALA A 192 25.91 12.33 -8.30
N PHE A 193 25.59 11.04 -8.41
CA PHE A 193 26.03 10.02 -7.46
C PHE A 193 27.56 9.88 -7.44
N VAL A 194 28.21 9.79 -8.60
CA VAL A 194 29.69 9.70 -8.68
C VAL A 194 30.34 10.91 -8.02
N LYS A 195 29.89 12.13 -8.33
CA LYS A 195 30.42 13.36 -7.72
C LYS A 195 30.27 13.39 -6.20
N MET A 196 29.13 12.93 -5.69
CA MET A 196 28.91 12.83 -4.25
C MET A 196 29.87 11.83 -3.59
N ILE A 197 30.09 10.68 -4.22
CA ILE A 197 31.04 9.66 -3.73
C ILE A 197 32.48 10.20 -3.73
N ASP A 198 32.86 10.96 -4.75
CA ASP A 198 34.18 11.59 -4.81
C ASP A 198 34.36 12.63 -3.69
N GLU A 199 33.32 13.43 -3.39
CA GLU A 199 33.36 14.47 -2.34
C GLU A 199 33.49 13.88 -0.93
N ILE A 200 32.91 12.70 -0.68
CA ILE A 200 33.06 12.00 0.62
C ILE A 200 34.38 11.24 0.75
N GLY A 201 35.29 11.37 -0.23
CA GLY A 201 36.62 10.77 -0.22
C GLY A 201 36.71 9.38 -0.86
N GLY A 202 35.73 9.02 -1.70
CA GLY A 202 35.70 7.77 -2.45
C GLY A 202 35.36 6.53 -1.60
N VAL A 203 35.28 5.38 -2.28
CA VAL A 203 35.08 4.08 -1.62
C VAL A 203 36.43 3.35 -1.58
N LYS A 204 36.79 2.79 -0.41
CA LYS A 204 38.00 1.98 -0.21
C LYS A 204 37.72 0.49 -0.36
#